data_AF-A0A1Y2HTF4-F1
#
_entry.id   AF-A0A1Y2HTF4-F1
#
_cell.length_a   1.000
_cell.length_b   1.000
_cell.length_c   1.000
_cell.angle_alpha   90.00
_cell.angle_beta   90.00
_cell.angle_gamma   90.00
#
_symmetry.space_group_name_H-M   'P 1'
#
loop_
_entity.id
_entity.type
_entity.pdbx_description
1 polymer ?
#
loop_
_entity_poly.entity_id
_entity_poly.type
_entity_poly.pdbx_seq_one_letter_code
_entity_poly.pdbx_strand_id
1 'polypeptide(L)'
;MTAGSPDHAAVLDKIISELRDHTREEETKDLPLLRAKVGDERMIALGHKYAGAKKIVPTRPHPSAPNKPVSELMAGMVAGPMDKVRDMGREFAERKVLEE
;
A
#
# COMPACT_ATOMS: atom_id res chain seq x y z
N MET A 1 21.07 2.17 6.43
CA MET A 1 21.35 1.40 5.20
C MET A 1 21.27 2.36 4.03
N THR A 2 22.26 2.36 3.13
CA THR A 2 22.32 3.32 2.02
C THR A 2 21.68 2.70 0.77
N ALA A 3 20.90 3.48 0.02
CA ALA A 3 20.33 3.01 -1.23
C ALA A 3 21.45 2.56 -2.19
N GLY A 4 21.31 1.37 -2.78
CA GLY A 4 22.30 0.79 -3.69
C GLY A 4 23.47 0.05 -3.03
N SER A 5 23.54 -0.03 -1.70
CA SER A 5 24.53 -0.89 -1.03
C SER A 5 24.16 -2.39 -1.17
N PRO A 6 25.13 -3.32 -1.03
CA PRO A 6 24.84 -4.76 -1.03
C PRO A 6 23.79 -5.16 0.02
N ASP A 7 23.89 -4.61 1.24
CA ASP A 7 22.90 -4.86 2.30
C ASP A 7 21.48 -4.38 1.91
N HIS A 8 21.38 -3.29 1.16
CA HIS A 8 20.10 -2.79 0.65
C HIS A 8 19.49 -3.73 -0.40
N ALA A 9 20.31 -4.24 -1.32
CA ALA A 9 19.86 -5.21 -2.31
C ALA A 9 19.38 -6.52 -1.63
N ALA A 10 20.14 -7.03 -0.66
CA ALA A 10 19.78 -8.25 0.06
C ALA A 10 18.43 -8.13 0.81
N VAL A 11 18.16 -6.97 1.42
CA VAL A 11 16.86 -6.71 2.07
C VAL A 11 15.73 -6.61 1.04
N LEU A 12 15.95 -5.95 -0.10
CA LEU A 12 14.96 -5.87 -1.16
C LEU A 12 14.61 -7.24 -1.73
N ASP A 13 15.60 -8.07 -2.00
CA ASP A 13 15.39 -9.43 -2.51
C ASP A 13 14.54 -10.25 -1.54
N LYS A 14 14.82 -10.15 -0.24
CA LYS A 14 14.02 -10.80 0.80
C LYS A 14 12.56 -10.32 0.78
N ILE A 15 12.34 -9.01 0.77
CA ILE A 15 10.97 -8.43 0.74
C ILE A 15 10.22 -8.87 -0.51
N ILE A 16 10.87 -8.84 -1.68
CA ILE A 16 10.25 -9.24 -2.95
C ILE A 16 9.88 -10.72 -2.94
N SER A 17 10.75 -11.58 -2.38
CA SER A 17 10.46 -13.01 -2.25
C SER A 17 9.24 -13.26 -1.37
N GLU A 18 9.23 -12.68 -0.16
CA GLU A 18 8.12 -12.84 0.80
C GLU A 18 6.80 -12.30 0.22
N LEU A 19 6.85 -11.15 -0.47
CA LEU A 19 5.67 -10.56 -1.10
C LEU A 19 5.10 -11.44 -2.22
N ARG A 20 5.97 -12.03 -3.06
CA ARG A 20 5.53 -12.94 -4.13
C ARG A 20 4.83 -14.17 -3.59
N ASP A 21 5.38 -14.77 -2.53
CA ASP A 21 4.78 -15.94 -1.89
C ASP A 21 3.42 -15.59 -1.28
N HIS A 22 3.35 -14.45 -0.58
CA HIS A 22 2.12 -13.94 0.01
C HIS A 22 1.03 -13.65 -1.04
N THR A 23 1.35 -12.89 -2.10
CA THR A 23 0.40 -12.59 -3.18
C THR A 23 -0.11 -13.87 -3.85
N ARG A 24 0.77 -14.86 -4.08
CA ARG A 24 0.36 -16.14 -4.65
C ARG A 24 -0.63 -16.87 -3.75
N GLU A 25 -0.40 -16.89 -2.45
CA GLU A 25 -1.33 -17.50 -1.48
C GLU A 25 -2.69 -16.79 -1.46
N GLU A 26 -2.69 -15.46 -1.42
CA GLU A 26 -3.92 -14.67 -1.44
C GLU A 26 -4.75 -14.93 -2.70
N GLU A 27 -4.10 -14.90 -3.88
CA GLU A 27 -4.78 -15.06 -5.18
C GLU A 27 -5.31 -16.49 -5.40
N THR A 28 -4.60 -17.50 -4.90
CA THR A 28 -4.93 -18.91 -5.18
C THR A 28 -5.80 -19.56 -4.11
N LYS A 29 -5.81 -19.02 -2.88
CA LYS A 29 -6.55 -19.62 -1.75
C LYS A 29 -7.52 -18.62 -1.12
N ASP A 30 -7.01 -17.51 -0.59
CA ASP A 30 -7.78 -16.69 0.35
C ASP A 30 -8.87 -15.88 -0.34
N LEU A 31 -8.55 -15.19 -1.44
CA LEU A 31 -9.51 -14.38 -2.19
C LEU A 31 -10.61 -15.24 -2.85
N PRO A 32 -10.31 -16.41 -3.45
CA PRO A 32 -11.34 -17.34 -3.90
C PRO A 32 -12.28 -17.80 -2.77
N LEU A 33 -11.74 -18.17 -1.61
CA LEU A 33 -12.53 -18.60 -0.45
C LEU A 33 -13.40 -17.46 0.08
N LEU A 34 -12.83 -16.25 0.18
CA LEU A 34 -13.56 -15.05 0.58
C LEU A 34 -14.73 -14.78 -0.36
N ARG A 35 -14.49 -14.80 -1.68
CA ARG A 35 -15.53 -14.59 -2.68
C ARG A 35 -16.64 -15.63 -2.57
N ALA A 36 -16.29 -16.91 -2.41
CA ALA A 36 -17.25 -17.99 -2.27
C ALA A 36 -18.13 -17.88 -1.01
N LYS A 37 -17.59 -17.32 0.09
CA LYS A 37 -18.32 -17.14 1.36
C LYS A 37 -19.14 -15.86 1.42
N VAL A 38 -18.66 -14.80 0.79
CA VAL A 38 -19.27 -13.46 0.86
C VAL A 38 -20.31 -13.22 -0.23
N GLY A 39 -20.12 -13.81 -1.42
CA GLY A 39 -21.00 -13.61 -2.57
C GLY A 39 -20.72 -12.32 -3.34
N ASP A 40 -21.14 -12.28 -4.61
CA ASP A 40 -20.72 -11.26 -5.58
C ASP A 40 -21.18 -9.84 -5.22
N GLU A 41 -22.44 -9.66 -4.80
CA GLU A 41 -22.98 -8.34 -4.46
C GLU A 41 -22.22 -7.70 -3.29
N ARG A 42 -21.96 -8.49 -2.24
CA ARG A 42 -21.23 -8.00 -1.08
C ARG A 42 -19.74 -7.79 -1.38
N MET A 43 -19.15 -8.60 -2.27
CA MET A 43 -17.79 -8.38 -2.77
C MET A 43 -17.66 -7.03 -3.49
N ILE A 44 -18.64 -6.64 -4.32
CA ILE A 44 -18.65 -5.32 -4.98
C ILE A 44 -18.68 -4.19 -3.94
N ALA A 45 -19.55 -4.30 -2.93
CA ALA A 45 -19.62 -3.31 -1.85
C ALA A 45 -18.30 -3.19 -1.06
N LEU A 46 -17.62 -4.31 -0.80
CA LEU A 46 -16.29 -4.31 -0.17
C LEU A 46 -15.22 -3.68 -1.08
N GLY A 47 -15.27 -3.92 -2.38
CA GLY A 47 -14.38 -3.28 -3.36
C GLY A 47 -14.51 -1.75 -3.35
N HIS A 48 -15.73 -1.22 -3.29
CA HIS A 48 -15.93 0.23 -3.14
C HIS A 48 -15.35 0.79 -1.85
N LYS A 49 -15.50 0.08 -0.72
CA LYS A 49 -14.91 0.49 0.56
C LYS A 49 -13.39 0.47 0.51
N TYR A 50 -12.80 -0.57 -0.08
CA TYR A 50 -11.35 -0.70 -0.27
C TYR A 50 -10.79 0.43 -1.15
N ALA A 51 -11.45 0.73 -2.27
CA ALA A 51 -11.08 1.85 -3.15
C ALA A 51 -11.21 3.22 -2.45
N GLY A 52 -12.20 3.38 -1.57
CA GLY A 52 -12.33 4.55 -0.70
C GLY A 52 -11.18 4.68 0.29
N ALA A 53 -10.85 3.59 0.99
CA ALA A 53 -9.75 3.54 1.95
C ALA A 53 -8.39 3.86 1.30
N LYS A 54 -8.13 3.35 0.08
CA LYS A 54 -6.90 3.66 -0.68
C LYS A 54 -6.63 5.16 -0.87
N LYS A 55 -7.66 6.00 -0.84
CA LYS A 55 -7.51 7.45 -1.03
C LYS A 55 -7.01 8.17 0.23
N ILE A 56 -7.17 7.54 1.39
CA ILE A 56 -6.91 8.15 2.70
C ILE A 56 -5.83 7.43 3.49
N VAL A 57 -5.46 6.20 3.14
CA VAL A 57 -4.30 5.54 3.72
C VAL A 57 -3.01 6.19 3.22
N PRO A 58 -1.91 6.13 3.99
CA PRO A 58 -0.67 6.78 3.61
C PRO A 58 0.08 6.08 2.48
N THR A 59 1.00 6.79 1.81
CA THR A 59 1.73 6.25 0.64
C THR A 59 3.06 5.60 1.03
N ARG A 60 3.51 5.76 2.29
CA ARG A 60 4.74 5.17 2.81
C ARG A 60 4.51 4.22 3.99
N PRO A 61 5.45 3.31 4.28
CA PRO A 61 5.35 2.46 5.45
C PRO A 61 5.29 3.31 6.73
N HIS A 62 4.36 2.97 7.62
CA HIS A 62 4.25 3.57 8.94
C HIS A 62 4.51 2.49 10.00
N PRO A 63 5.78 2.26 10.39
CA PRO A 63 6.14 1.22 11.36
C PRO A 63 5.47 1.39 12.73
N SER A 64 5.07 2.63 13.05
CA SER A 64 4.40 2.99 14.31
C SER A 64 2.89 3.13 14.17
N ALA A 65 2.30 2.78 13.02
CA ALA A 65 0.85 2.81 12.84
C ALA A 65 0.19 1.81 13.81
N PRO A 66 -0.78 2.25 14.62
CA PRO A 66 -1.40 1.38 15.60
C PRO A 66 -2.38 0.39 14.94
N ASN A 67 -2.21 -0.91 15.19
CA ASN A 67 -3.02 -2.02 14.64
C ASN A 67 -4.43 -2.16 15.26
N LYS A 68 -5.12 -1.05 15.55
CA LYS A 68 -6.54 -1.08 16.01
C LYS A 68 -7.42 -0.27 15.04
N PRO A 69 -8.66 -0.73 14.76
CA PRO A 69 -9.47 -0.19 13.66
C PRO A 69 -9.67 1.33 13.67
N VAL A 70 -9.86 1.92 14.85
CA VAL A 70 -10.10 3.37 14.99
C VAL A 70 -8.81 4.17 14.91
N SER A 71 -7.73 3.66 15.51
CA SER A 71 -6.46 4.38 15.55
C SER A 71 -5.71 4.29 14.22
N GLU A 72 -5.86 3.20 13.48
CA GLU A 72 -5.34 3.03 12.12
C GLU A 72 -6.01 3.98 11.13
N LEU A 73 -7.34 4.13 11.23
CA LEU A 73 -8.10 5.09 10.43
C LEU A 73 -7.67 6.54 10.71
N MET A 74 -7.45 6.89 11.97
CA MET A 74 -7.00 8.22 12.38
C MET A 74 -5.57 8.52 11.92
N ALA A 75 -4.66 7.55 12.03
CA ALA A 75 -3.30 7.68 11.50
C ALA A 75 -3.30 7.84 9.98
N GLY A 76 -4.13 7.07 9.26
CA GLY A 76 -4.32 7.21 7.81
C GLY A 76 -4.81 8.61 7.42
N MET A 77 -5.87 9.10 8.06
CA MET A 77 -6.43 10.42 7.76
C MET A 77 -5.44 11.59 7.97
N VAL A 78 -4.50 11.47 8.90
CA VAL A 78 -3.49 12.53 9.14
C VAL A 78 -2.28 12.37 8.22
N ALA A 79 -1.77 11.16 8.03
CA ALA A 79 -0.56 10.92 7.25
C ALA A 79 -0.79 10.91 5.73
N GLY A 80 -1.94 10.45 5.25
CA GLY A 80 -2.27 10.35 3.82
C GLY A 80 -2.20 11.68 3.06
N PRO A 81 -2.80 12.78 3.54
CA PRO A 81 -2.69 14.09 2.90
C PRO A 81 -1.25 14.64 2.90
N MET A 82 -0.49 14.46 3.99
CA MET A 82 0.89 14.96 4.10
C MET A 82 1.86 14.24 3.14
N ASP A 83 1.74 12.93 3.04
CA ASP A 83 2.51 12.12 2.10
C ASP A 83 2.22 12.50 0.65
N LYS A 84 0.95 12.69 0.32
CA LYS A 84 0.52 13.05 -1.04
C LYS A 84 0.97 14.44 -1.47
N VAL A 85 0.93 15.43 -0.56
CA VAL A 85 1.47 16.77 -0.82
C VAL A 85 2.98 16.74 -1.05
N ARG A 86 3.71 15.90 -0.29
CA ARG A 86 5.15 15.72 -0.46
C ARG A 86 5.49 15.04 -1.80
N ASP A 87 4.68 14.08 -2.22
CA ASP A 87 4.87 13.36 -3.49
C ASP A 87 4.57 14.25 -4.71
N MET A 88 3.59 15.16 -4.62
CA MET A 88 3.30 16.15 -5.67
C MET A 88 4.49 17.08 -5.97
N GLY A 89 5.26 17.46 -4.95
CA GLY A 89 6.48 18.27 -5.15
C GLY A 89 7.58 17.53 -5.94
N ARG A 90 7.65 16.20 -5.81
CA ARG A 90 8.58 15.35 -6.57
C ARG A 90 8.13 15.16 -8.01
N GLU A 91 6.85 14.83 -8.23
CA GLU A 91 6.30 14.68 -9.59
C GLU A 91 6.40 15.98 -10.41
N PHE A 92 6.30 17.15 -9.77
CA PHE A 92 6.50 18.43 -10.43
C PHE A 92 7.96 18.65 -10.86
N ALA A 93 8.92 18.28 -10.00
CA ALA A 93 10.34 18.37 -10.30
C ALA A 93 10.75 17.40 -11.43
N GLU A 94 10.23 16.17 -11.42
CA GLU A 94 10.50 15.16 -12.46
C GLU A 94 9.90 15.54 -13.82
N ARG A 95 8.72 16.19 -13.85
CA ARG A 95 8.13 16.72 -15.10
C ARG A 95 8.99 17.81 -15.74
N LYS A 96 9.51 18.75 -14.93
CA LYS A 96 10.37 19.83 -15.45
C LYS A 96 11.67 19.33 -16.08
N VAL A 97 12.25 18.26 -15.54
CA VAL A 97 13.49 17.66 -16.06
C VAL A 97 13.27 16.91 -17.39
N LEU A 98 12.04 16.51 -17.70
CA LEU A 98 11.68 15.84 -18.96
C LEU A 98 11.23 16.80 -20.07
N GLU A 99 10.93 18.06 -19.72
CA GLU A 99 10.53 19.12 -20.66
C GLU A 99 11.68 20.06 -21.07
N GLU A 100 12.87 19.90 -20.47
CA GLU A 100 14.16 20.54 -20.86
C GLU A 100 15.03 19.59 -21.69
#